data_AF-F9FKG0-F1
#
_entry.id   AF-F9FKG0-F1
#
_cell.length_a   1.000
_cell.length_b   1.000
_cell.length_c   1.000
_cell.angle_alpha   90.00
_cell.angle_beta   90.00
_cell.angle_gamma   90.00
#
_symmetry.space_group_name_H-M   'P 1'
#
loop_
_entity.id
_entity.type
_entity.pdbx_description
1 polymer ?
#
loop_
_entity_poly.entity_id
_entity_poly.type
_entity_poly.pdbx_seq_one_letter_code
_entity_poly.pdbx_strand_id
1 'polypeptide(L)'
;MRFDITAVFASLALTAAADRMEVFTTCGGFTCRSNDAWFYTDYGTYSVNADKGCRGTSVPAMVEFCVDWDNRRAHFRFSGQGKRCMVQDSESAYGCAATCYKTTWREIPCNWRMVSEEDPATEIASLAFVTTTKAAGN
;
A
#
# COMPACT_ATOMS: atom_id res chain seq x y z
N MET A 1 -50.37 21.21 -14.25
CA MET A 1 -48.93 21.02 -14.49
C MET A 1 -48.51 19.82 -13.65
N ARG A 2 -48.19 18.68 -14.28
CA ARG A 2 -47.67 17.50 -13.59
C ARG A 2 -46.17 17.71 -13.42
N PHE A 3 -45.71 17.76 -12.18
CA PHE A 3 -44.29 17.71 -11.88
C PHE A 3 -44.00 16.30 -11.37
N ASP A 4 -43.69 15.41 -12.31
CA ASP A 4 -43.08 14.12 -12.02
C ASP A 4 -41.62 14.38 -11.62
N ILE A 5 -41.35 14.43 -10.31
CA ILE A 5 -39.98 14.51 -9.78
C ILE A 5 -39.60 13.12 -9.29
N THR A 6 -39.34 12.21 -10.23
CA THR A 6 -38.62 10.97 -9.96
C THR A 6 -37.16 11.18 -10.34
N ALA A 7 -36.36 11.69 -9.40
CA ALA A 7 -34.91 11.69 -9.50
C ALA A 7 -34.32 11.50 -8.11
N VAL A 8 -34.46 10.28 -7.59
CA VAL A 8 -33.63 9.79 -6.50
C VAL A 8 -32.29 9.39 -7.10
N PHE A 9 -31.33 10.31 -7.10
CA PHE A 9 -29.92 9.95 -7.24
C PHE A 9 -29.25 10.13 -5.89
N ALA A 10 -29.54 9.21 -4.97
CA ALA A 10 -28.75 9.03 -3.78
C ALA A 10 -27.46 8.29 -4.19
N SER A 11 -26.45 9.02 -4.68
CA SER A 11 -25.09 8.51 -4.73
C SER A 11 -24.55 8.46 -3.30
N LEU A 12 -24.93 7.44 -2.54
CA LEU A 12 -24.17 7.07 -1.36
C LEU A 12 -22.80 6.65 -1.87
N ALA A 13 -21.82 7.55 -1.75
CA ALA A 13 -20.43 7.16 -1.73
C ALA A 13 -20.30 6.17 -0.58
N LEU A 14 -20.40 4.88 -0.88
CA LEU A 14 -19.96 3.81 -0.01
C LEU A 14 -18.55 4.21 0.40
N THR A 15 -18.38 4.50 1.69
CA THR A 15 -17.07 4.71 2.28
C THR A 15 -16.19 3.59 1.77
N ALA A 16 -15.18 3.93 0.97
CA ALA A 16 -14.17 3.00 0.51
C ALA A 16 -13.46 2.49 1.75
N ALA A 17 -13.98 1.41 2.31
CA ALA A 17 -13.35 0.62 3.32
C ALA A 17 -12.18 -0.10 2.66
N ALA A 18 -11.12 0.67 2.44
CA ALA A 18 -9.82 0.13 2.09
C ALA A 18 -9.31 -0.60 3.34
N ASP A 19 -9.05 -1.90 3.22
CA ASP A 19 -8.35 -2.61 4.27
C ASP A 19 -6.97 -1.95 4.45
N ARG A 20 -6.48 -1.87 5.68
CA ARG A 20 -5.16 -1.30 5.97
C ARG A 20 -4.35 -2.24 6.84
N MET A 21 -3.05 -2.09 6.81
CA MET A 21 -2.14 -2.85 7.67
C MET A 21 -1.11 -1.93 8.31
N GLU A 22 -0.87 -2.14 9.59
CA GLU A 22 0.25 -1.54 10.31
C GLU A 22 1.25 -2.63 10.64
N VAL A 23 2.53 -2.40 10.36
CA VAL A 23 3.58 -3.38 10.65
C VAL A 23 4.65 -2.75 11.53
N PHE A 24 4.96 -3.44 12.63
CA PHE A 24 5.99 -3.09 13.58
C PHE A 24 7.21 -3.97 13.31
N THR A 25 8.22 -3.35 12.71
CA THR A 25 9.46 -4.02 12.34
C THR A 25 10.51 -3.77 13.42
N THR A 26 11.12 -4.83 13.92
CA THR A 26 12.27 -4.77 14.82
C THR A 26 13.50 -5.32 14.13
N CYS A 27 14.55 -4.50 14.04
CA CYS A 27 15.83 -4.85 13.45
C CYS A 27 16.90 -4.98 14.54
N GLY A 28 17.62 -6.09 14.53
CA GLY A 28 18.75 -6.38 15.40
C GLY A 28 19.89 -7.01 14.61
N GLY A 29 21.10 -6.46 14.73
CA GLY A 29 22.25 -6.87 13.92
C GLY A 29 21.97 -6.72 12.43
N PHE A 30 22.06 -7.83 11.68
CA PHE A 30 21.84 -7.87 10.22
C PHE A 30 20.44 -8.38 9.82
N THR A 31 19.52 -8.51 10.78
CA THR A 31 18.19 -9.09 10.51
C THR A 31 17.07 -8.19 11.02
N CYS A 32 16.02 -8.04 10.19
CA CYS A 32 14.78 -7.38 10.55
C CYS A 32 13.64 -8.40 10.59
N ARG A 33 12.75 -8.27 11.58
CA ARG A 33 11.56 -9.09 11.74
C ARG A 33 10.34 -8.21 11.69
N SER A 34 9.33 -8.63 10.94
CA SER A 34 8.09 -7.89 10.68
C SER A 34 6.87 -8.76 10.99
N ASN A 35 7.03 -9.72 11.91
CA ASN A 35 5.99 -10.67 12.29
C ASN A 35 4.94 -10.09 13.24
N ASP A 36 5.13 -8.86 13.71
CA ASP A 36 4.17 -8.11 14.53
C ASP A 36 3.46 -7.08 13.64
N ALA A 37 2.28 -7.46 13.14
CA ALA A 37 1.45 -6.59 12.32
C ALA A 37 -0.02 -6.70 12.68
N TRP A 38 -0.75 -5.62 12.42
CA TRP A 38 -2.18 -5.52 12.62
C TRP A 38 -2.86 -5.24 11.29
N PHE A 39 -3.75 -6.14 10.88
CA PHE A 39 -4.58 -6.02 9.69
C PHE A 39 -5.97 -5.54 10.09
N TYR A 40 -6.37 -4.40 9.55
CA TYR A 40 -7.64 -3.74 9.84
C TYR A 40 -8.57 -3.94 8.65
N THR A 41 -9.76 -4.44 8.95
CA THR A 41 -10.87 -4.63 8.01
C THR A 41 -12.12 -3.98 8.57
N ASP A 42 -13.18 -3.90 7.77
CA ASP A 42 -14.51 -3.48 8.25
C ASP A 42 -15.08 -4.37 9.36
N TYR A 43 -14.65 -5.63 9.42
CA TYR A 43 -15.22 -6.62 10.32
C TYR A 43 -14.40 -6.80 11.60
N GLY A 44 -13.21 -6.20 11.67
CA GLY A 44 -12.34 -6.33 12.83
C GLY A 44 -10.88 -6.04 12.55
N THR A 45 -10.09 -6.17 13.62
CA THR A 45 -8.63 -6.02 13.60
C THR A 45 -7.99 -7.34 14.02
N TYR A 46 -6.99 -7.79 13.27
CA TYR A 46 -6.39 -9.10 13.42
C TYR A 46 -4.87 -9.00 13.45
N SER A 47 -4.23 -9.73 14.35
CA SER A 47 -2.78 -9.88 14.30
C SER A 47 -2.41 -10.77 13.11
N VAL A 48 -1.45 -10.33 12.31
CA VAL A 48 -0.92 -11.08 11.17
C VAL A 48 0.60 -11.07 11.22
N ASN A 49 1.22 -12.10 10.65
CA ASN A 49 2.66 -12.09 10.42
C ASN A 49 2.92 -11.44 9.05
N ALA A 50 3.65 -10.31 9.03
CA ALA A 50 3.99 -9.59 7.80
C ALA A 50 5.45 -9.75 7.36
N ASP A 51 6.20 -10.79 7.77
CA ASP A 51 7.50 -11.03 7.14
C ASP A 51 7.34 -11.32 5.63
N LYS A 52 8.44 -11.18 4.89
CA LYS A 52 8.48 -11.38 3.45
C LYS A 52 8.00 -12.77 3.01
N GLY A 53 7.14 -12.82 2.00
CA GLY A 53 6.61 -14.03 1.38
C GLY A 53 5.12 -14.26 1.65
N CYS A 54 4.61 -15.40 1.19
CA CYS A 54 3.20 -15.80 1.32
C CYS A 54 2.98 -16.73 2.49
N ARG A 55 1.89 -16.52 3.25
CA ARG A 55 1.56 -17.33 4.43
C ARG A 55 0.08 -17.26 4.77
N GLY A 56 -0.38 -18.21 5.59
CA GLY A 56 -1.72 -18.17 6.18
C GLY A 56 -1.84 -17.10 7.26
N THR A 57 -3.06 -16.66 7.52
CA THR A 57 -3.38 -15.71 8.59
C THR A 57 -4.54 -16.24 9.43
N SER A 58 -4.77 -15.64 10.59
CA SER A 58 -5.98 -15.87 11.40
C SER A 58 -7.15 -14.97 10.99
N VAL A 59 -7.02 -14.22 9.88
CA VAL A 59 -8.09 -13.34 9.40
C VAL A 59 -9.19 -14.24 8.79
N PRO A 60 -10.44 -14.16 9.27
CA PRO A 60 -11.53 -15.01 8.77
C PRO A 60 -11.69 -14.91 7.25
N ALA A 61 -11.84 -16.07 6.60
CA ALA A 61 -12.00 -16.22 5.16
C ALA A 61 -10.85 -15.69 4.28
N MET A 62 -9.73 -15.22 4.85
CA MET A 62 -8.55 -14.85 4.08
C MET A 62 -7.82 -16.12 3.64
N VAL A 63 -7.77 -16.35 2.33
CA VAL A 63 -7.19 -17.57 1.74
C VAL A 63 -5.78 -17.34 1.20
N GLU A 64 -5.37 -16.08 1.05
CA GLU A 64 -4.07 -15.70 0.52
C GLU A 64 -3.63 -14.40 1.17
N PHE A 65 -2.36 -14.36 1.61
CA PHE A 65 -1.71 -13.16 2.14
C PHE A 65 -0.21 -13.24 1.85
N CYS A 66 0.32 -12.25 1.15
CA CYS A 66 1.71 -12.20 0.72
C CYS A 66 2.27 -10.79 0.88
N VAL A 67 3.47 -10.67 1.46
CA VAL A 67 4.18 -9.40 1.61
C VAL A 67 5.49 -9.43 0.83
N ASP A 68 5.73 -8.42 0.01
CA ASP A 68 6.95 -8.22 -0.76
C ASP A 68 7.62 -6.92 -0.33
N TRP A 69 8.49 -7.04 0.66
CA TRP A 69 9.24 -5.92 1.24
C TRP A 69 10.22 -5.27 0.25
N ASP A 70 10.77 -6.03 -0.70
CA ASP A 70 11.73 -5.47 -1.67
C ASP A 70 11.06 -4.42 -2.57
N ASN A 71 9.77 -4.64 -2.87
CA ASN A 71 8.97 -3.78 -3.74
C ASN A 71 7.91 -2.99 -2.97
N ARG A 72 7.93 -3.01 -1.62
CA ARG A 72 6.98 -2.31 -0.75
C ARG A 72 5.51 -2.55 -1.13
N ARG A 73 5.19 -3.78 -1.49
CA ARG A 73 3.85 -4.20 -1.96
C ARG A 73 3.37 -5.46 -1.24
N ALA A 74 2.07 -5.58 -1.01
CA ALA A 74 1.49 -6.76 -0.38
C ALA A 74 0.15 -7.09 -1.04
N HIS A 75 -0.23 -8.36 -1.14
CA HIS A 75 -1.55 -8.73 -1.64
C HIS A 75 -2.23 -9.74 -0.75
N PHE A 76 -3.54 -9.75 -0.83
CA PHE A 76 -4.38 -10.66 -0.10
C PHE A 76 -5.62 -11.00 -0.90
N ARG A 77 -6.30 -12.07 -0.50
CA ARG A 77 -7.55 -12.51 -1.10
C ARG A 77 -8.42 -13.18 -0.07
N PHE A 78 -9.70 -12.82 -0.07
CA PHE A 78 -10.72 -13.53 0.67
C PHE A 78 -11.38 -14.59 -0.20
N SER A 79 -11.88 -15.65 0.42
CA SER A 79 -12.65 -16.69 -0.27
C SER A 79 -13.81 -16.06 -1.03
N GLY A 80 -13.98 -16.42 -2.30
CA GLY A 80 -15.01 -15.85 -3.18
C GLY A 80 -14.74 -14.44 -3.70
N GLN A 81 -13.61 -13.81 -3.35
CA GLN A 81 -13.22 -12.48 -3.84
C GLN A 81 -12.02 -12.54 -4.79
N GLY A 82 -11.84 -11.46 -5.56
CA GLY A 82 -10.64 -11.23 -6.36
C GLY A 82 -9.43 -10.87 -5.51
N LYS A 83 -8.25 -10.84 -6.16
CA LYS A 83 -7.01 -10.37 -5.55
C LYS A 83 -7.13 -8.88 -5.20
N ARG A 84 -6.72 -8.51 -3.98
CA ARG A 84 -6.62 -7.13 -3.49
C ARG A 84 -5.16 -6.82 -3.17
N CYS A 85 -4.76 -5.57 -3.36
CA CYS A 85 -3.35 -5.17 -3.30
C CYS A 85 -3.16 -3.98 -2.37
N MET A 86 -2.00 -3.92 -1.75
CA MET A 86 -1.57 -2.88 -0.84
C MET A 86 -0.20 -2.37 -1.25
N VAL A 87 0.08 -1.13 -0.87
CA VAL A 87 1.39 -0.50 -0.95
C VAL A 87 1.74 0.10 0.40
N GLN A 88 3.01 0.05 0.77
CA GLN A 88 3.51 0.78 1.93
C GLN A 88 3.39 2.29 1.65
N ASP A 89 2.66 3.02 2.49
CA ASP A 89 2.43 4.46 2.31
C ASP A 89 3.17 5.32 3.35
N SER A 90 3.66 4.73 4.44
CA SER A 90 4.57 5.43 5.36
C SER A 90 5.60 4.51 6.02
N GLU A 91 6.63 5.14 6.57
CA GLU A 91 7.63 4.54 7.44
C GLU A 91 8.06 5.57 8.48
N SER A 92 8.07 5.18 9.74
CA SER A 92 8.48 6.04 10.85
C SER A 92 9.23 5.23 11.89
N ALA A 93 10.34 5.76 12.40
CA ALA A 93 11.01 5.15 13.54
C ALA A 93 10.17 5.34 14.82
N TYR A 94 10.15 4.34 15.69
CA TYR A 94 9.55 4.46 17.02
C TYR A 94 10.50 3.95 18.11
N GLY A 95 10.31 4.43 19.34
CA GLY A 95 11.19 4.09 20.46
C GLY A 95 11.08 2.61 20.85
N CYS A 96 12.20 1.89 20.80
CA CYS A 96 12.34 0.53 21.31
C CYS A 96 13.81 0.26 21.70
N ALA A 97 14.09 -0.90 22.31
CA ALA A 97 15.46 -1.30 22.72
C ALA A 97 16.40 -1.67 21.55
N ALA A 98 15.91 -1.62 20.31
CA ALA A 98 16.61 -1.96 19.08
C ALA A 98 16.36 -0.88 18.01
N THR A 99 16.63 -1.16 16.74
CA THR A 99 16.18 -0.28 15.65
C THR A 99 14.77 -0.71 15.24
N CYS A 100 13.75 0.11 15.51
CA CYS A 100 12.37 -0.22 15.17
C CYS A 100 11.70 0.79 14.25
N TYR A 101 10.85 0.27 13.36
CA TYR A 101 10.08 1.03 12.40
C TYR A 101 8.61 0.62 12.45
N LYS A 102 7.72 1.60 12.43
CA LYS A 102 6.30 1.42 12.13
C LYS A 102 6.09 1.79 10.67
N THR A 103 5.52 0.87 9.90
CA THR A 103 5.07 1.13 8.54
C THR A 103 3.56 1.02 8.47
N THR A 104 2.95 1.85 7.64
CA THR A 104 1.54 1.73 7.28
C THR A 104 1.43 1.28 5.83
N TRP A 105 0.35 0.56 5.55
CA TRP A 105 0.06 -0.03 4.27
C TRP A 105 -1.41 0.22 3.97
N ARG A 106 -1.70 0.75 2.79
CA ARG A 106 -3.06 1.02 2.34
C ARG A 106 -3.39 0.20 1.12
N GLU A 107 -4.66 -0.16 0.99
CA GLU A 107 -5.16 -0.79 -0.23
C GLU A 107 -5.12 0.15 -1.43
N ILE A 108 -4.74 -0.42 -2.57
CA ILE A 108 -4.71 0.21 -3.89
C ILE A 108 -5.28 -0.75 -4.93
N PRO A 109 -5.72 -0.26 -6.10
CA PRO A 109 -5.99 -1.14 -7.23
C PRO A 109 -4.78 -2.04 -7.55
N CYS A 110 -5.02 -3.30 -7.91
CA CYS A 110 -3.96 -4.24 -8.27
C CYS A 110 -3.34 -3.92 -9.65
N ASN A 111 -2.52 -2.88 -9.70
CA ASN A 111 -1.90 -2.39 -10.91
C ASN A 111 -0.36 -2.34 -10.83
N TRP A 112 0.27 -3.21 -10.03
CA TRP A 112 1.73 -3.19 -9.83
C TRP A 112 2.59 -3.26 -11.10
N ARG A 113 2.00 -3.64 -12.25
CA ARG A 113 2.66 -3.62 -13.57
C ARG A 113 2.57 -2.27 -14.30
N MET A 114 1.84 -1.29 -13.75
CA MET A 114 1.63 0.04 -14.33
C MET A 114 2.51 1.11 -13.68
N VAL A 115 3.49 0.74 -12.85
CA VAL A 115 4.52 1.68 -12.39
C VAL A 115 5.66 1.68 -13.41
N SER A 116 5.51 2.52 -14.42
CA SER A 116 6.64 3.06 -15.17
C SER A 116 6.43 4.56 -15.31
N GLU A 117 7.40 5.33 -14.81
CA GLU A 117 7.69 6.72 -15.19
C GLU A 117 6.86 7.85 -14.58
N GLU A 118 6.75 7.95 -13.25
CA GLU A 118 6.62 9.28 -12.60
C GLU A 118 7.46 9.33 -11.33
N ASP A 119 8.78 9.10 -11.49
CA ASP A 119 9.76 9.53 -10.50
C ASP A 119 10.10 11.01 -10.80
N PRO A 120 9.70 11.98 -9.95
CA PRO A 120 9.93 13.41 -10.19
C PRO A 120 11.42 13.77 -10.25
N ALA A 121 12.33 12.87 -9.88
CA ALA A 121 13.77 13.06 -10.04
C ALA A 121 14.23 13.07 -11.51
N THR A 122 13.46 12.47 -12.43
CA THR A 122 13.86 12.34 -13.85
C THR A 122 13.56 13.60 -14.66
N GLU A 123 12.55 14.39 -14.26
CA GLU A 123 12.18 15.61 -14.99
C GLU A 123 13.25 16.71 -14.83
N ILE A 124 13.89 16.79 -13.66
CA ILE A 124 14.94 17.78 -13.37
C ILE A 124 16.22 17.48 -14.15
N ALA A 125 16.55 16.21 -14.38
CA ALA A 125 17.68 15.80 -15.20
C ALA A 125 17.47 16.13 -16.69
N SER A 126 16.26 15.94 -17.21
CA SER A 126 15.91 16.30 -18.60
C SER A 126 15.91 17.83 -18.82
N LEU A 127 15.41 18.63 -17.87
CA LEU A 127 15.45 20.09 -17.97
C LEU A 127 16.88 20.65 -17.92
N ALA A 128 17.77 20.05 -17.13
CA ALA A 128 19.19 20.43 -17.06
C ALA A 128 19.97 20.06 -18.34
N PHE A 129 19.60 18.96 -19.02
CA PHE A 129 20.21 18.52 -20.27
C PHE A 129 19.76 19.35 -21.48
N VAL A 130 18.52 19.85 -21.46
CA VAL A 130 17.98 20.74 -22.52
C VAL A 130 18.53 22.17 -22.38
N THR A 131 18.82 22.65 -21.17
CA THR A 131 19.42 23.99 -20.99
C THR A 131 20.91 24.04 -21.35
N THR A 132 21.66 22.94 -21.19
CA THR A 132 23.08 22.91 -21.55
C THR A 132 23.35 22.75 -23.05
N THR A 133 22.42 22.14 -23.80
CA THR A 133 22.57 21.97 -25.25
C THR A 133 22.16 23.19 -26.08
N LYS A 134 21.35 24.11 -25.51
CA LYS A 134 20.94 25.35 -26.22
C LYS A 134 21.97 26.50 -26.10
N ALA A 135 22.98 26.38 -25.25
CA ALA A 135 24.00 27.42 -25.07
C ALA A 135 25.25 27.28 -25.98
N ALA A 136 25.30 26.25 -26.84
CA ALA A 136 26.41 26.02 -27.76
C ALA A 136 25.90 25.90 -29.20
N GLY A 137 25.57 27.04 -29.82
CA GLY A 137 25.23 27.06 -31.25
C GLY A 137 24.48 28.30 -31.72
N ASN A 138 25.13 29.46 -31.65
CA ASN A 138 25.47 30.39 -32.77
C ASN A 138 25.81 31.77 -32.21
#